data_AF-R1DGW5-F1
#
_entry.id   AF-R1DGW5-F1
#
_cell.length_a   1.000
_cell.length_b   1.000
_cell.length_c   1.000
_cell.angle_alpha   90.00
_cell.angle_beta   90.00
_cell.angle_gamma   90.00
#
_symmetry.space_group_name_H-M   'P 1'
#
loop_
_entity.id
_entity.type
_entity.pdbx_description
1 polymer ?
#
loop_
_entity_poly.entity_id
_entity_poly.type
_entity_poly.pdbx_seq_one_letter_code
_entity_poly.pdbx_strand_id
1 'polypeptide(L)'
;MKFGQTLRAAQWPPWDEVYIPYKSLKKVLKAGAAGEAGLGATEGSFVAKLCDAVSSVDAFFTAQVGLLTRRLAALRTASQVSGAELAAVSEEMDVLCSGVDWLRGYAELNRVAVRKILKKHDKSSQIALTPSLGPWVERRAFASLRGLDALLRAAENFLALLVAPLDGRRSGQAAGPNGAQAACGGAPAAAKVEPPASIVWQPRPRGAEVLPPPPTRLPSTVGAGSSVAEAASAAAHGAHRETAERCALLLTTLTHASPGQMSPSPAVADTALLHRPEIV
;
A
#
# COMPACT_ATOMS: atom_id res chain seq x y z
N MET A 1 24.71 14.56 1.84
CA MET A 1 23.31 14.21 1.49
C MET A 1 22.33 15.33 1.85
N LYS A 2 21.54 15.82 0.89
CA LYS A 2 20.57 16.92 1.05
C LYS A 2 19.20 16.44 1.60
N PHE A 3 19.17 15.67 2.69
CA PHE A 3 17.95 14.96 3.13
C PHE A 3 16.66 15.81 3.22
N GLY A 4 16.73 17.08 3.62
CA GLY A 4 15.53 17.94 3.68
C GLY A 4 14.92 18.24 2.31
N GLN A 5 15.71 18.21 1.23
CA GLN A 5 15.22 18.32 -0.15
C GLN A 5 14.64 16.98 -0.62
N THR A 6 15.34 15.86 -0.34
CA THR A 6 14.84 14.50 -0.62
C THR A 6 13.51 14.20 0.08
N LEU A 7 13.35 14.65 1.33
CA LEU A 7 12.10 14.50 2.07
C LEU A 7 10.96 15.26 1.39
N ARG A 8 11.15 16.55 1.05
CA ARG A 8 10.13 17.32 0.32
C ARG A 8 9.78 16.71 -1.04
N ALA A 9 10.75 16.19 -1.78
CA ALA A 9 10.53 15.56 -3.08
C ALA A 9 9.79 14.21 -3.00
N ALA A 10 9.80 13.54 -1.84
CA ALA A 10 9.13 12.24 -1.62
C ALA A 10 7.77 12.36 -0.92
N GLN A 11 7.40 13.54 -0.42
CA GLN A 11 6.08 13.77 0.20
C GLN A 11 4.97 13.79 -0.86
N TRP A 12 3.83 13.16 -0.56
CA TRP A 12 2.64 13.30 -1.40
C TRP A 12 1.97 14.65 -1.12
N PRO A 13 1.82 15.57 -2.09
CA PRO A 13 1.41 16.95 -1.80
C PRO A 13 0.07 17.13 -1.06
N PRO A 14 -0.99 16.35 -1.30
CA PRO A 14 -2.23 16.40 -0.51
C PRO A 14 -2.07 16.08 0.97
N TRP A 15 -0.92 15.55 1.40
CA TRP A 15 -0.60 15.23 2.79
C TRP A 15 0.54 16.12 3.36
N ASP A 16 1.00 17.18 2.69
CA ASP A 16 2.20 17.95 3.10
C ASP A 16 2.16 18.43 4.57
N GLU A 17 1.00 18.88 5.03
CA GLU A 17 0.76 19.40 6.37
C GLU A 17 0.82 18.33 7.49
N VAL A 18 0.56 17.07 7.15
CA VAL A 18 0.48 15.96 8.14
C VAL A 18 1.78 15.15 8.25
N TYR A 19 2.87 15.58 7.59
CA TYR A 19 4.20 15.01 7.83
C TYR A 19 4.94 15.70 8.98
N ILE A 20 5.97 15.04 9.53
CA ILE A 20 6.91 15.66 10.49
C ILE A 20 7.48 16.97 9.89
N PRO A 21 7.33 18.12 10.57
CA PRO A 21 7.74 19.44 10.06
C PRO A 21 9.26 19.64 10.23
N TYR A 22 10.05 18.81 9.56
CA TYR A 22 11.51 18.71 9.69
C TYR A 22 12.25 20.05 9.49
N LYS A 23 11.68 20.98 8.70
CA LYS A 23 12.21 22.34 8.50
C LYS A 23 12.07 23.23 9.74
N SER A 24 10.99 23.12 10.52
CA SER A 24 10.80 23.92 11.75
C SER A 24 11.59 23.34 12.92
N LEU A 25 11.59 22.02 13.09
CA LEU A 25 12.42 21.33 14.10
C LEU A 25 13.91 21.65 13.90
N LYS A 26 14.40 21.65 12.65
CA LYS A 26 15.77 22.07 12.31
C LYS A 26 16.06 23.55 12.61
N LYS A 27 15.05 24.44 12.63
CA LYS A 27 15.24 25.85 13.06
C LYS A 27 15.45 25.92 14.57
N VAL A 28 14.66 25.21 15.38
CA VAL A 28 14.81 25.20 16.85
C VAL A 28 16.22 24.77 17.27
N LEU A 29 16.73 23.68 16.68
CA LEU A 29 18.10 23.20 16.92
C LEU A 29 19.20 24.18 16.48
N LYS A 30 18.90 25.10 15.55
CA LYS A 30 19.83 26.16 15.14
C LYS A 30 19.85 27.34 16.12
N ALA A 31 18.69 27.75 16.63
CA ALA A 31 18.56 28.87 17.56
C ALA A 31 19.32 28.60 18.88
N GLY A 32 19.12 27.43 19.49
CA GLY A 32 19.87 27.05 20.69
C GLY A 32 21.37 26.87 20.45
N ALA A 33 21.77 26.32 19.29
CA ALA A 33 23.17 26.21 18.91
C ALA A 33 23.84 27.57 18.60
N ALA A 34 23.05 28.63 18.41
CA ALA A 34 23.53 30.01 18.27
C ALA A 34 23.48 30.80 19.61
N GLY A 35 22.98 30.19 20.70
CA GLY A 35 22.82 30.87 22.00
C GLY A 35 21.64 31.84 22.07
N GLU A 36 20.77 31.89 21.04
CA GLU A 36 19.61 32.80 20.97
C GLU A 36 18.57 32.55 22.08
N ALA A 37 18.58 31.34 22.67
CA ALA A 37 17.75 30.96 23.80
C ALA A 37 18.52 30.03 24.75
N GLY A 38 18.26 30.15 26.05
CA GLY A 38 18.88 29.29 27.08
C GLY A 38 18.63 27.80 26.81
N LEU A 39 19.61 26.96 27.13
CA LEU A 39 19.65 25.54 26.75
C LEU A 39 18.34 24.81 27.06
N GLY A 40 17.88 24.82 28.31
CA GLY A 40 16.65 24.15 28.73
C GLY A 40 15.37 24.63 28.03
N ALA A 41 15.31 25.90 27.63
CA ALA A 41 14.18 26.44 26.86
C ALA A 41 14.20 25.93 25.41
N THR A 42 15.38 25.80 24.80
CA THR A 42 15.54 25.17 23.48
C THR A 42 15.16 23.70 23.53
N GLU A 43 15.74 22.95 24.47
CA GLU A 43 15.51 21.50 24.66
C GLU A 43 14.01 21.22 24.87
N GLY A 44 13.37 21.93 25.81
CA GLY A 44 11.93 21.79 26.06
C GLY A 44 11.08 22.14 24.83
N SER A 45 11.41 23.21 24.11
CA SER A 45 10.69 23.59 22.88
C SER A 45 10.88 22.58 21.74
N PHE A 46 12.05 21.94 21.65
CA PHE A 46 12.31 20.88 20.68
C PHE A 46 11.55 19.59 21.02
N VAL A 47 11.62 19.14 22.27
CA VAL A 47 10.92 17.94 22.75
C VAL A 47 9.41 18.08 22.57
N ALA A 48 8.81 19.20 23.00
CA ALA A 48 7.38 19.45 22.82
C ALA A 48 6.96 19.34 21.35
N LYS A 49 7.60 20.14 20.47
CA LYS A 49 7.30 20.15 19.02
C LYS A 49 7.53 18.81 18.33
N LEU A 50 8.47 17.99 18.82
CA LEU A 50 8.68 16.64 18.30
C LEU A 50 7.60 15.67 18.78
N CYS A 51 7.21 15.73 20.06
CA CYS A 51 6.12 14.93 20.61
C CYS A 51 4.77 15.26 19.96
N ASP A 52 4.47 16.54 19.74
CA ASP A 52 3.27 17.01 19.04
C ASP A 52 3.24 16.50 17.59
N ALA A 53 4.35 16.66 16.86
CA ALA A 53 4.46 16.20 15.47
C ALA A 53 4.33 14.68 15.35
N VAL A 54 4.97 13.90 16.23
CA VAL A 54 4.83 12.43 16.23
C VAL A 54 3.41 12.02 16.59
N SER A 55 2.75 12.70 17.51
CA SER A 55 1.35 12.41 17.88
C SER A 55 0.37 12.75 16.76
N SER A 56 0.61 13.83 16.01
CA SER A 56 -0.15 14.19 14.81
C SER A 56 -0.01 13.13 13.71
N VAL A 57 1.22 12.66 13.43
CA VAL A 57 1.50 11.59 12.46
C VAL A 57 0.84 10.27 12.86
N ASP A 58 0.89 9.90 14.14
CA ASP A 58 0.30 8.67 14.67
C ASP A 58 -1.24 8.70 14.60
N ALA A 59 -1.86 9.85 14.91
CA ALA A 59 -3.29 10.06 14.79
C ALA A 59 -3.75 10.02 13.32
N PHE A 60 -3.04 10.69 12.41
CA PHE A 60 -3.35 10.66 10.98
C PHE A 60 -3.23 9.25 10.40
N PHE A 61 -2.13 8.54 10.69
CA PHE A 61 -1.92 7.17 10.24
C PHE A 61 -3.05 6.24 10.74
N THR A 62 -3.40 6.34 12.02
CA THR A 62 -4.46 5.52 12.62
C THR A 62 -5.83 5.81 12.00
N ALA A 63 -6.13 7.07 11.69
CA ALA A 63 -7.35 7.46 10.99
C ALA A 63 -7.42 6.86 9.57
N GLN A 64 -6.31 6.85 8.82
CA GLN A 64 -6.25 6.27 7.48
C GLN A 64 -6.36 4.73 7.49
N VAL A 65 -5.70 4.03 8.43
CA VAL A 65 -5.91 2.59 8.63
C VAL A 65 -7.38 2.30 8.95
N GLY A 66 -8.02 3.12 9.79
CA GLY A 66 -9.44 3.01 10.13
C GLY A 66 -10.38 3.26 8.94
N LEU A 67 -10.04 4.17 8.03
CA LEU A 67 -10.79 4.42 6.79
C LEU A 67 -10.73 3.20 5.85
N LEU A 68 -9.53 2.69 5.56
CA LEU A 68 -9.35 1.53 4.69
C LEU A 68 -9.97 0.25 5.29
N THR A 69 -9.88 0.08 6.61
CA THR A 69 -10.56 -1.02 7.32
C THR A 69 -12.08 -0.96 7.17
N ARG A 70 -12.68 0.24 7.27
CA ARG A 70 -14.12 0.41 7.02
C ARG A 70 -14.50 0.15 5.55
N ARG A 71 -13.66 0.55 4.59
CA ARG A 71 -13.87 0.28 3.16
C ARG A 71 -13.88 -1.23 2.88
N LEU A 72 -12.92 -1.98 3.42
CA LEU A 72 -12.90 -3.45 3.33
C LEU A 72 -14.13 -4.11 3.97
N ALA A 73 -14.60 -3.61 5.12
CA ALA A 73 -15.79 -4.13 5.78
C ALA A 73 -17.05 -3.89 4.93
N ALA A 74 -17.24 -2.69 4.39
CA ALA A 74 -18.35 -2.37 3.51
C ALA A 74 -18.33 -3.21 2.22
N LEU A 75 -17.17 -3.39 1.60
CA LEU A 75 -16.98 -4.20 0.40
C LEU A 75 -17.37 -5.67 0.62
N ARG A 76 -16.98 -6.25 1.77
CA ARG A 76 -17.38 -7.60 2.18
C ARG A 76 -18.90 -7.72 2.32
N THR A 77 -19.55 -6.80 3.03
CA THR A 77 -21.00 -6.80 3.19
C THR A 77 -21.73 -6.65 1.84
N ALA A 78 -21.25 -5.77 0.96
CA ALA A 78 -21.80 -5.63 -0.39
C ALA A 78 -21.71 -6.95 -1.18
N SER A 79 -20.54 -7.58 -1.24
CA SER A 79 -20.36 -8.85 -1.96
C SER A 79 -21.27 -9.99 -1.47
N GLN A 80 -21.61 -9.99 -0.17
CA GLN A 80 -22.48 -11.01 0.43
C GLN A 80 -23.97 -10.74 0.18
N VAL A 81 -24.39 -9.47 0.09
CA VAL A 81 -25.82 -9.09 0.02
C VAL A 81 -26.31 -8.95 -1.41
N SER A 82 -25.55 -8.32 -2.30
CA SER A 82 -25.99 -8.06 -3.69
C SER A 82 -25.43 -9.04 -4.72
N GLY A 83 -24.55 -9.97 -4.32
CA GLY A 83 -23.78 -10.78 -5.27
C GLY A 83 -22.89 -9.91 -6.16
N ALA A 84 -22.33 -8.84 -5.60
CA ALA A 84 -21.66 -7.75 -6.32
C ALA A 84 -20.69 -8.24 -7.40
N GLU A 85 -20.75 -7.62 -8.58
CA GLU A 85 -19.95 -8.02 -9.73
C GLU A 85 -18.46 -8.03 -9.41
N LEU A 86 -17.80 -9.13 -9.78
CA LEU A 86 -16.40 -9.40 -9.48
C LEU A 86 -15.45 -8.27 -9.93
N ALA A 87 -15.78 -7.60 -11.04
CA ALA A 87 -15.04 -6.44 -11.55
C ALA A 87 -15.07 -5.25 -10.59
N ALA A 88 -16.26 -4.89 -10.06
CA ALA A 88 -16.39 -3.80 -9.09
C ALA A 88 -15.69 -4.12 -7.75
N VAL A 89 -15.68 -5.40 -7.35
CA VAL A 89 -14.94 -5.85 -6.16
C VAL A 89 -13.42 -5.83 -6.38
N SER A 90 -12.96 -6.08 -7.61
CA SER A 90 -11.55 -5.93 -8.01
C SER A 90 -11.11 -4.46 -7.95
N GLU A 91 -11.87 -3.56 -8.57
CA GLU A 91 -11.54 -2.12 -8.61
C GLU A 91 -11.45 -1.48 -7.21
N GLU A 92 -12.43 -1.78 -6.34
CA GLU A 92 -12.39 -1.34 -4.94
C GLU A 92 -11.18 -1.91 -4.17
N MET A 93 -10.68 -3.09 -4.55
CA MET A 93 -9.48 -3.68 -3.97
C MET A 93 -8.20 -3.01 -4.48
N ASP A 94 -8.10 -2.70 -5.78
CA ASP A 94 -6.95 -1.97 -6.35
C ASP A 94 -6.78 -0.59 -5.69
N VAL A 95 -7.89 0.10 -5.40
CA VAL A 95 -7.87 1.36 -4.65
C VAL A 95 -7.46 1.15 -3.19
N LEU A 96 -7.87 0.06 -2.55
CA LEU A 96 -7.44 -0.29 -1.18
C LEU A 96 -5.94 -0.59 -1.11
N CYS A 97 -5.43 -1.44 -2.00
CA CYS A 97 -4.01 -1.78 -2.12
C CYS A 97 -3.16 -0.51 -2.37
N SER A 98 -3.60 0.33 -3.31
CA SER A 98 -2.99 1.65 -3.53
C SER A 98 -2.96 2.49 -2.25
N GLY A 99 -4.09 2.55 -1.52
CA GLY A 99 -4.20 3.24 -0.22
C GLY A 99 -3.22 2.74 0.83
N VAL A 100 -2.99 1.43 0.89
CA VAL A 100 -1.99 0.81 1.77
C VAL A 100 -0.57 1.25 1.41
N ASP A 101 -0.22 1.28 0.12
CA ASP A 101 1.13 1.66 -0.31
C ASP A 101 1.45 3.13 -0.07
N TRP A 102 0.50 4.05 -0.30
CA TRP A 102 0.67 5.46 0.09
C TRP A 102 0.92 5.59 1.59
N LEU A 103 0.19 4.83 2.41
CA LEU A 103 0.29 4.89 3.86
C LEU A 103 1.57 4.25 4.41
N ARG A 104 2.06 3.17 3.77
CA ARG A 104 3.38 2.56 4.05
C ARG A 104 4.52 3.53 3.69
N GLY A 105 4.42 4.22 2.54
CA GLY A 105 5.37 5.25 2.13
C GLY A 105 5.39 6.45 3.08
N TYR A 106 4.23 6.96 3.47
CA TYR A 106 4.09 8.02 4.48
C TYR A 106 4.71 7.62 5.83
N ALA A 107 4.45 6.40 6.31
CA ALA A 107 5.00 5.90 7.56
C ALA A 107 6.54 5.89 7.58
N GLU A 108 7.17 5.31 6.55
CA GLU A 108 8.63 5.20 6.49
C GLU A 108 9.31 6.58 6.32
N LEU A 109 8.74 7.48 5.51
CA LEU A 109 9.26 8.85 5.38
C LEU A 109 9.27 9.59 6.71
N ASN A 110 8.18 9.48 7.49
CA ASN A 110 8.10 10.09 8.82
C ASN A 110 9.05 9.42 9.81
N ARG A 111 9.13 8.08 9.84
CA ARG A 111 10.07 7.34 10.71
C ARG A 111 11.53 7.70 10.45
N VAL A 112 11.92 7.81 9.17
CA VAL A 112 13.24 8.28 8.75
C VAL A 112 13.47 9.75 9.10
N ALA A 113 12.46 10.62 9.01
CA ALA A 113 12.55 12.02 9.42
C ALA A 113 12.78 12.17 10.94
N VAL A 114 12.03 11.44 11.77
CA VAL A 114 12.22 11.41 13.23
C VAL A 114 13.61 10.89 13.60
N ARG A 115 14.02 9.75 13.03
CA ARG A 115 15.35 9.17 13.28
C ARG A 115 16.50 10.12 12.89
N LYS A 116 16.32 10.92 11.83
CA LYS A 116 17.30 11.92 11.38
C LYS A 116 17.26 13.25 12.14
N ILE A 117 16.14 13.64 12.75
CA ILE A 117 16.10 14.83 13.62
C ILE A 117 16.64 14.52 15.02
N LEU A 118 16.35 13.35 15.59
CA LEU A 118 16.98 12.86 16.83
C LEU A 118 18.50 12.73 16.68
N LYS A 119 18.99 12.04 15.63
CA LYS A 119 20.43 11.97 15.31
C LYS A 119 21.06 13.31 14.92
N LYS A 120 20.27 14.38 14.74
CA LYS A 120 20.77 15.75 14.60
C LYS A 120 20.83 16.47 15.95
N HIS A 121 19.79 16.35 16.77
CA HIS A 121 19.75 16.86 18.14
C HIS A 121 20.95 16.36 18.95
N ASP A 122 21.16 15.05 18.99
CA ASP A 122 22.22 14.38 19.76
C ASP A 122 23.64 14.61 19.19
N LYS A 123 23.79 15.53 18.22
CA LYS A 123 25.05 16.04 17.68
C LYS A 123 25.25 17.55 17.92
N SER A 124 24.23 18.25 18.40
CA SER A 124 24.26 19.69 18.75
C SER A 124 24.03 19.95 20.23
N SER A 125 23.31 19.05 20.91
CA SER A 125 22.98 19.15 22.33
C SER A 125 23.88 18.23 23.17
N GLN A 126 24.10 18.61 24.44
CA GLN A 126 24.83 17.78 25.41
C GLN A 126 23.99 16.59 25.92
N ILE A 127 22.68 16.63 25.71
CA ILE A 127 21.73 15.60 26.14
C ILE A 127 21.38 14.73 24.92
N ALA A 128 21.48 13.39 25.06
CA ALA A 128 21.07 12.45 24.04
C ALA A 128 19.60 12.03 24.22
N LEU A 129 18.73 12.40 23.28
CA LEU A 129 17.30 12.06 23.31
C LEU A 129 16.97 10.76 22.58
N THR A 130 17.82 10.26 21.68
CA THR A 130 17.61 8.98 20.98
C THR A 130 17.31 7.79 21.92
N PRO A 131 18.04 7.55 23.03
CA PRO A 131 17.75 6.39 23.89
C PRO A 131 16.37 6.45 24.56
N SER A 132 15.86 7.65 24.88
CA SER A 132 14.57 7.83 25.55
C SER A 132 13.40 7.93 24.57
N LEU A 133 13.53 8.75 23.53
CA LEU A 133 12.46 9.00 22.57
C LEU A 133 12.40 7.96 21.45
N GLY A 134 13.52 7.34 21.06
CA GLY A 134 13.56 6.32 20.02
C GLY A 134 12.60 5.15 20.29
N PRO A 135 12.68 4.48 21.47
CA PRO A 135 11.75 3.43 21.85
C PRO A 135 10.29 3.90 22.00
N TRP A 136 10.05 5.18 22.32
CA TRP A 136 8.70 5.75 22.37
C TRP A 136 8.10 5.94 20.98
N VAL A 137 8.92 6.32 19.99
CA VAL A 137 8.51 6.45 18.57
C VAL A 137 8.25 5.08 17.94
N GLU A 138 9.15 4.10 18.11
CA GLU A 138 8.99 2.78 17.45
C GLU A 138 7.82 1.95 18.03
N ARG A 139 7.23 2.36 19.18
CA ARG A 139 5.96 1.82 19.72
C ARG A 139 4.69 2.39 19.07
N ARG A 140 4.80 3.40 18.20
CA ARG A 140 3.66 4.07 17.54
C ARG A 140 3.03 3.21 16.45
N ALA A 141 1.77 3.49 16.09
CA ALA A 141 1.05 2.73 15.08
C ALA A 141 1.73 2.86 13.69
N PHE A 142 2.13 4.08 13.32
CA PHE A 142 2.84 4.32 12.05
C PHE A 142 4.23 3.68 12.00
N ALA A 143 4.92 3.54 13.13
CA ALA A 143 6.26 2.96 13.16
C ALA A 143 6.24 1.43 13.19
N SER A 144 5.25 0.84 13.87
CA SER A 144 5.12 -0.61 14.05
C SER A 144 4.34 -1.31 12.92
N LEU A 145 3.60 -0.55 12.09
CA LEU A 145 2.80 -0.99 10.93
C LEU A 145 1.73 -2.09 11.17
N ARG A 146 1.61 -2.61 12.40
CA ARG A 146 0.75 -3.77 12.75
C ARG A 146 -0.69 -3.68 12.25
N GLY A 147 -1.32 -2.51 12.32
CA GLY A 147 -2.68 -2.31 11.81
C GLY A 147 -2.78 -2.38 10.28
N LEU A 148 -1.74 -1.93 9.58
CA LEU A 148 -1.64 -1.98 8.12
C LEU A 148 -1.36 -3.40 7.62
N ASP A 149 -0.47 -4.12 8.31
CA ASP A 149 -0.19 -5.53 7.99
C ASP A 149 -1.34 -6.47 8.41
N ALA A 150 -2.20 -6.06 9.35
CA ALA A 150 -3.45 -6.76 9.66
C ALA A 150 -4.53 -6.51 8.59
N LEU A 151 -4.65 -5.27 8.11
CA LEU A 151 -5.53 -4.90 7.00
C LEU A 151 -5.18 -5.64 5.70
N LEU A 152 -3.90 -5.72 5.34
CA LEU A 152 -3.44 -6.47 4.16
C LEU A 152 -3.87 -7.94 4.22
N ARG A 153 -3.55 -8.65 5.30
CA ARG A 153 -3.97 -10.06 5.48
C ARG A 153 -5.49 -10.23 5.49
N ALA A 154 -6.25 -9.23 5.94
CA ALA A 154 -7.70 -9.24 5.82
C ALA A 154 -8.20 -9.07 4.37
N ALA A 155 -7.51 -8.25 3.56
CA ALA A 155 -7.79 -8.10 2.13
C ALA A 155 -7.42 -9.37 1.34
N GLU A 156 -6.22 -9.91 1.56
CA GLU A 156 -5.71 -11.17 0.98
C GLU A 156 -6.68 -12.34 1.26
N ASN A 157 -7.06 -12.54 2.52
CA ASN A 157 -8.02 -13.58 2.91
C ASN A 157 -9.42 -13.39 2.29
N PHE A 158 -9.81 -12.15 1.99
CA PHE A 158 -11.10 -11.89 1.33
C PHE A 158 -11.04 -12.20 -0.16
N LEU A 159 -9.95 -11.82 -0.86
CA LEU A 159 -9.73 -12.22 -2.26
C LEU A 159 -9.70 -13.75 -2.42
N ALA A 160 -9.00 -14.47 -1.54
CA ALA A 160 -8.93 -15.92 -1.58
C ALA A 160 -10.33 -16.60 -1.50
N LEU A 161 -11.24 -16.03 -0.68
CA LEU A 161 -12.63 -16.51 -0.56
C LEU A 161 -13.50 -16.20 -1.79
N LEU A 162 -13.14 -15.20 -2.60
CA LEU A 162 -13.83 -14.88 -3.86
C LEU A 162 -13.31 -15.73 -5.03
N VAL A 163 -12.03 -16.10 -5.03
CA VAL A 163 -11.42 -16.97 -6.06
C VAL A 163 -11.90 -18.42 -5.92
N ALA A 164 -11.82 -19.00 -4.72
CA ALA A 164 -12.00 -20.44 -4.52
C ALA A 164 -13.32 -21.06 -5.06
N PRO A 165 -14.49 -20.38 -5.04
CA PRO A 165 -15.72 -20.90 -5.65
C PRO A 165 -15.68 -21.01 -7.18
N LEU A 166 -14.78 -20.31 -7.86
CA LEU A 166 -14.67 -20.29 -9.33
C LEU A 166 -13.94 -21.54 -9.84
N ASP A 167 -12.82 -21.91 -9.22
CA ASP A 167 -12.03 -23.10 -9.58
C ASP A 167 -12.84 -24.39 -9.42
N GLY A 168 -13.64 -24.47 -8.34
CA GLY A 168 -14.54 -25.60 -8.08
C GLY A 168 -15.66 -25.78 -9.11
N ARG A 169 -15.98 -24.77 -9.93
CA ARG A 169 -16.94 -24.92 -11.04
C ARG A 169 -16.30 -25.39 -12.34
N ARG A 170 -15.01 -25.12 -12.58
CA ARG A 170 -14.30 -25.60 -13.80
C ARG A 170 -13.99 -27.09 -13.77
N SER A 171 -13.83 -27.69 -12.59
CA SER A 171 -13.54 -29.13 -12.43
C SER A 171 -14.78 -30.05 -12.57
N GLY A 172 -16.00 -29.49 -12.67
CA GLY A 172 -17.25 -30.27 -12.74
C GLY A 172 -17.61 -30.85 -14.10
N GLN A 173 -16.90 -30.54 -15.20
CA GLN A 173 -17.30 -30.89 -16.57
C GLN A 173 -16.20 -31.59 -17.39
N ALA A 174 -15.45 -32.51 -16.76
CA ALA A 174 -14.44 -33.34 -17.42
C ALA A 174 -14.36 -34.77 -16.84
N ALA A 175 -15.51 -35.41 -16.58
CA ALA A 175 -15.59 -36.77 -16.03
C ALA A 175 -15.32 -37.86 -17.09
N GLY A 176 -14.08 -37.91 -17.61
CA GLY A 176 -13.58 -38.98 -18.48
C GLY A 176 -12.71 -39.99 -17.71
N PRO A 177 -13.17 -41.23 -17.45
CA PRO A 177 -12.45 -42.17 -16.61
C PRO A 177 -11.41 -42.99 -17.41
N ASN A 178 -10.14 -42.55 -17.43
CA ASN A 178 -8.98 -43.41 -17.73
C ASN A 178 -7.64 -42.71 -17.42
N GLY A 179 -6.60 -43.48 -17.08
CA GLY A 179 -5.20 -43.02 -17.22
C GLY A 179 -4.33 -42.94 -15.95
N ALA A 180 -3.93 -44.11 -15.43
CA ALA A 180 -2.60 -44.45 -14.89
C ALA A 180 -1.85 -43.57 -13.84
N GLN A 181 -1.05 -44.26 -13.02
CA GLN A 181 -0.08 -43.67 -12.09
C GLN A 181 1.18 -43.17 -12.81
N ALA A 182 1.80 -42.11 -12.29
CA ALA A 182 3.23 -41.85 -12.45
C ALA A 182 3.79 -41.21 -11.16
N ALA A 183 5.03 -41.53 -10.82
CA ALA A 183 5.74 -41.00 -9.66
C ALA A 183 6.97 -40.19 -10.09
N CYS A 184 7.87 -39.90 -9.14
CA CYS A 184 9.02 -38.99 -9.23
C CYS A 184 8.62 -37.49 -9.24
N GLY A 185 9.40 -36.58 -8.63
CA GLY A 185 10.61 -36.76 -7.85
C GLY A 185 11.68 -35.74 -8.22
N GLY A 186 11.92 -34.74 -7.37
CA GLY A 186 12.95 -33.73 -7.60
C GLY A 186 12.90 -32.59 -6.59
N ALA A 187 13.95 -32.45 -5.79
CA ALA A 187 14.15 -31.31 -4.90
C ALA A 187 15.23 -30.37 -5.49
N PRO A 188 14.97 -29.05 -5.63
CA PRO A 188 16.00 -28.10 -6.04
C PRO A 188 16.91 -27.71 -4.86
N ALA A 189 18.18 -27.41 -5.16
CA ALA A 189 19.22 -27.14 -4.17
C ALA A 189 19.14 -25.72 -3.57
N ALA A 190 19.77 -25.54 -2.40
CA ALA A 190 19.82 -24.27 -1.69
C ALA A 190 20.70 -23.23 -2.42
N ALA A 191 20.11 -22.06 -2.72
CA ALA A 191 20.84 -20.91 -3.25
C ALA A 191 21.50 -20.08 -2.13
N LYS A 192 22.72 -19.61 -2.37
CA LYS A 192 23.43 -18.67 -1.50
C LYS A 192 22.74 -17.30 -1.49
N VAL A 193 22.64 -16.68 -0.32
CA VAL A 193 22.14 -15.30 -0.16
C VAL A 193 23.29 -14.41 0.32
N GLU A 194 23.61 -13.38 -0.46
CA GLU A 194 24.46 -12.24 -0.03
C GLU A 194 23.62 -10.95 0.08
N PRO A 195 24.04 -9.98 0.92
CA PRO A 195 23.20 -8.86 1.30
C PRO A 195 23.27 -7.66 0.33
N PRO A 196 22.15 -7.16 -0.21
CA PRO A 196 22.14 -5.92 -0.97
C PRO A 196 22.21 -4.68 -0.05
N ALA A 197 23.07 -3.73 -0.40
CA ALA A 197 23.18 -2.44 0.27
C ALA A 197 22.26 -1.36 -0.33
N SER A 198 22.13 -0.24 0.38
CA SER A 198 21.64 1.06 -0.12
C SER A 198 20.19 1.13 -0.64
N ILE A 199 19.23 1.36 0.25
CA ILE A 199 17.84 1.67 -0.10
C ILE A 199 17.75 2.92 -0.99
N VAL A 200 17.27 2.75 -2.22
CA VAL A 200 16.89 3.83 -3.14
C VAL A 200 15.41 3.68 -3.54
N TRP A 201 14.71 4.82 -3.64
CA TRP A 201 13.28 4.90 -3.97
C TRP A 201 13.05 5.13 -5.47
N GLN A 202 11.96 4.57 -6.01
CA GLN A 202 11.47 4.86 -7.37
C GLN A 202 10.19 5.71 -7.35
N PRO A 203 9.92 6.53 -8.39
CA PRO A 203 8.76 7.40 -8.44
C PRO A 203 7.51 6.74 -9.07
N ARG A 204 6.44 6.72 -8.27
CA ARG A 204 5.01 6.91 -8.62
C ARG A 204 4.45 6.37 -9.97
N PRO A 205 3.50 5.41 -9.92
CA PRO A 205 2.52 5.20 -11.00
C PRO A 205 1.65 6.46 -11.23
N ARG A 206 1.02 6.57 -12.42
CA ARG A 206 0.01 7.60 -12.73
C ARG A 206 -1.40 7.04 -12.47
N GLY A 207 -2.26 7.87 -11.86
CA GLY A 207 -3.60 7.50 -11.38
C GLY A 207 -3.70 7.69 -9.87
N ALA A 208 -4.20 8.84 -9.41
CA ALA A 208 -4.18 9.18 -7.98
C ALA A 208 -5.27 10.20 -7.60
N GLU A 209 -6.53 9.75 -7.59
CA GLU A 209 -7.69 10.58 -7.23
C GLU A 209 -8.61 9.95 -6.16
N VAL A 210 -8.53 8.63 -5.94
CA VAL A 210 -9.56 7.85 -5.19
C VAL A 210 -9.20 7.58 -3.71
N LEU A 211 -8.54 8.53 -3.05
CA LEU A 211 -8.35 8.54 -1.58
C LEU A 211 -8.94 9.82 -1.00
N PRO A 212 -9.69 9.73 0.11
CA PRO A 212 -10.30 10.91 0.71
C PRO A 212 -9.20 11.91 1.14
N PRO A 213 -9.45 13.22 0.98
CA PRO A 213 -8.52 14.24 1.47
C PRO A 213 -8.27 14.08 2.98
N PRO A 214 -7.15 14.60 3.51
CA PRO A 214 -6.95 14.66 4.95
C PRO A 214 -8.12 15.40 5.62
N PRO A 215 -8.51 15.04 6.86
CA PRO A 215 -9.61 15.72 7.56
C PRO A 215 -9.28 17.21 7.70
N THR A 216 -10.03 18.04 6.97
CA THR A 216 -9.67 19.43 6.67
C THR A 216 -9.57 20.28 7.93
N ARG A 217 -8.37 20.79 8.24
CA ARG A 217 -8.24 21.97 9.11
C ARG A 217 -8.41 23.23 8.29
N LEU A 218 -8.92 24.28 8.93
CA LEU A 218 -9.26 25.54 8.27
C LEU A 218 -8.03 26.22 7.66
N PRO A 219 -8.17 26.88 6.50
CA PRO A 219 -7.03 27.24 5.65
C PRO A 219 -6.15 28.36 6.20
N SER A 220 -4.87 28.32 5.83
CA SER A 220 -3.97 29.48 5.81
C SER A 220 -3.10 29.38 4.56
N THR A 221 -2.83 30.52 3.92
CA THR A 221 -2.60 30.58 2.46
C THR A 221 -1.14 30.79 2.03
N VAL A 222 -0.93 30.69 0.70
CA VAL A 222 0.19 31.21 -0.12
C VAL A 222 1.41 30.29 -0.35
N GLY A 223 1.75 30.10 -1.64
CA GLY A 223 3.14 29.99 -2.13
C GLY A 223 3.45 28.81 -3.06
N ALA A 224 3.62 29.07 -4.37
CA ALA A 224 3.96 28.06 -5.38
C ALA A 224 5.43 28.15 -5.88
N GLY A 225 5.94 27.10 -6.54
CA GLY A 225 7.24 27.12 -7.26
C GLY A 225 7.82 25.72 -7.57
N SER A 226 8.47 25.57 -8.73
CA SER A 226 9.12 24.33 -9.24
C SER A 226 10.62 24.64 -9.55
N SER A 227 11.52 23.79 -10.06
CA SER A 227 11.53 22.45 -10.70
C SER A 227 12.98 21.86 -10.56
N VAL A 228 13.50 20.76 -11.16
CA VAL A 228 13.06 19.56 -11.92
C VAL A 228 14.18 18.48 -11.77
N ALA A 229 14.02 17.25 -12.30
CA ALA A 229 15.07 16.23 -12.56
C ALA A 229 15.83 15.62 -11.34
N GLU A 230 16.41 14.41 -11.37
CA GLU A 230 16.24 13.19 -12.20
C GLU A 230 16.97 12.00 -11.49
N ALA A 231 16.60 10.74 -11.78
CA ALA A 231 17.30 9.48 -11.45
C ALA A 231 17.52 9.09 -9.94
N ALA A 232 17.72 7.82 -9.56
CA ALA A 232 17.24 6.54 -10.13
C ALA A 232 17.39 5.36 -9.12
N SER A 233 16.35 4.53 -9.02
CA SER A 233 16.32 3.07 -8.75
C SER A 233 16.90 2.42 -7.46
N ALA A 234 15.95 1.85 -6.67
CA ALA A 234 15.94 0.54 -5.99
C ALA A 234 17.05 0.09 -4.99
N ALA A 235 16.61 -0.34 -3.78
CA ALA A 235 16.94 -1.66 -3.19
C ALA A 235 16.19 -1.92 -1.85
N ALA A 236 14.92 -2.35 -1.90
CA ALA A 236 14.16 -2.81 -0.73
C ALA A 236 12.94 -3.68 -1.11
N HIS A 237 13.05 -4.51 -2.15
CA HIS A 237 11.90 -5.08 -2.88
C HIS A 237 11.78 -6.61 -2.81
N GLY A 238 12.27 -7.25 -1.74
CA GLY A 238 12.10 -8.69 -1.53
C GLY A 238 10.65 -9.05 -1.13
N ALA A 239 10.41 -9.24 0.16
CA ALA A 239 9.13 -9.75 0.69
C ALA A 239 7.89 -8.86 0.46
N HIS A 240 8.06 -7.56 0.23
CA HIS A 240 6.94 -6.62 0.06
C HIS A 240 6.49 -6.46 -1.39
N ARG A 241 7.40 -6.68 -2.35
CA ARG A 241 7.02 -6.75 -3.77
C ARG A 241 6.19 -8.01 -4.00
N GLU A 242 6.59 -9.14 -3.41
CA GLU A 242 5.85 -10.41 -3.46
C GLU A 242 4.40 -10.29 -2.95
N THR A 243 4.11 -9.47 -1.93
CA THR A 243 2.74 -9.32 -1.40
C THR A 243 1.86 -8.45 -2.30
N ALA A 244 2.39 -7.34 -2.82
CA ALA A 244 1.69 -6.51 -3.81
C ALA A 244 1.51 -7.25 -5.15
N GLU A 245 2.54 -7.98 -5.61
CA GLU A 245 2.46 -8.85 -6.79
C GLU A 245 1.50 -10.02 -6.57
N ARG A 246 1.40 -10.62 -5.38
CA ARG A 246 0.35 -11.62 -5.09
C ARG A 246 -1.05 -11.02 -5.18
N CYS A 247 -1.29 -9.82 -4.65
CA CYS A 247 -2.58 -9.15 -4.81
C CYS A 247 -2.86 -8.88 -6.30
N ALA A 248 -1.92 -8.29 -7.03
CA ALA A 248 -2.05 -8.01 -8.47
C ALA A 248 -2.23 -9.29 -9.31
N LEU A 249 -1.55 -10.39 -8.98
CA LEU A 249 -1.69 -11.69 -9.66
C LEU A 249 -3.07 -12.31 -9.39
N LEU A 250 -3.58 -12.24 -8.16
CA LEU A 250 -4.95 -12.68 -7.82
C LEU A 250 -6.01 -11.84 -8.56
N LEU A 251 -5.82 -10.51 -8.64
CA LEU A 251 -6.72 -9.62 -9.40
C LEU A 251 -6.59 -9.88 -10.92
N THR A 252 -5.41 -10.26 -11.40
CA THR A 252 -5.17 -10.68 -12.79
C THR A 252 -5.86 -12.01 -13.11
N THR A 253 -5.83 -13.01 -12.22
CA THR A 253 -6.54 -14.28 -12.47
C THR A 253 -8.06 -14.10 -12.43
N LEU A 254 -8.57 -13.22 -11.57
CA LEU A 254 -9.99 -12.86 -11.53
C LEU A 254 -10.45 -12.12 -12.81
N THR A 255 -9.67 -11.17 -13.32
CA THR A 255 -10.02 -10.41 -14.54
C THR A 255 -9.89 -11.24 -15.82
N HIS A 256 -8.94 -12.19 -15.89
CA HIS A 256 -8.82 -13.08 -17.06
C HIS A 256 -9.89 -14.19 -17.12
N ALA A 257 -10.70 -14.36 -16.07
CA ALA A 257 -11.75 -15.39 -15.98
C ALA A 257 -13.07 -15.04 -16.73
N SER A 258 -12.98 -14.25 -17.81
CA SER A 258 -14.14 -13.85 -18.61
C SER A 258 -14.74 -15.04 -19.40
N PRO A 259 -16.07 -15.23 -19.42
CA PRO A 259 -16.70 -16.40 -20.03
C PRO A 259 -16.89 -16.28 -21.55
N GLY A 260 -16.21 -17.16 -22.30
CA GLY A 260 -16.66 -17.71 -23.58
C GLY A 260 -16.92 -16.74 -24.74
N GLN A 261 -15.96 -16.65 -25.67
CA GLN A 261 -16.34 -16.42 -27.08
C GLN A 261 -17.16 -17.62 -27.56
N MET A 262 -18.45 -17.42 -27.81
CA MET A 262 -19.29 -18.38 -28.52
C MET A 262 -18.98 -18.34 -30.02
N SER A 263 -17.97 -19.09 -30.45
CA SER A 263 -17.79 -19.40 -31.87
C SER A 263 -18.96 -20.28 -32.36
N PRO A 264 -19.53 -20.02 -33.54
CA PRO A 264 -20.68 -20.78 -34.05
C PRO A 264 -20.29 -22.21 -34.43
N SER A 265 -21.11 -23.18 -34.03
CA SER A 265 -20.97 -24.58 -34.44
C SER A 265 -21.44 -24.77 -35.89
N PRO A 266 -20.76 -25.59 -36.73
CA PRO A 266 -21.20 -25.87 -38.08
C PRO A 266 -22.47 -26.74 -38.10
N ALA A 267 -23.51 -26.29 -38.81
CA ALA A 267 -24.70 -27.07 -39.06
C ALA A 267 -24.44 -28.11 -40.17
N VAL A 268 -24.75 -29.37 -39.89
CA VAL A 268 -24.84 -30.47 -40.86
C VAL A 268 -26.33 -30.79 -41.06
N ALA A 269 -26.68 -31.35 -42.22
CA ALA A 269 -28.03 -31.82 -42.56
C ALA A 269 -28.48 -32.98 -41.62
N ASP A 270 -29.73 -33.49 -41.64
CA ASP A 270 -30.66 -33.58 -42.78
C ASP A 270 -32.12 -33.88 -42.36
N THR A 271 -33.03 -33.85 -43.34
CA THR A 271 -34.26 -34.65 -43.48
C THR A 271 -35.39 -34.50 -42.43
N ALA A 272 -36.43 -33.73 -42.79
CA ALA A 272 -37.81 -33.91 -42.28
C ALA A 272 -38.88 -33.25 -43.18
N LEU A 273 -38.98 -33.62 -44.46
CA LEU A 273 -40.01 -33.06 -45.36
C LEU A 273 -41.33 -33.85 -45.29
N LEU A 274 -42.24 -33.39 -44.43
CA LEU A 274 -43.64 -33.82 -44.42
C LEU A 274 -44.43 -33.08 -45.52
N HIS A 275 -45.13 -33.82 -46.38
CA HIS A 275 -46.24 -33.26 -47.14
C HIS A 275 -47.43 -34.20 -47.24
N ARG A 276 -48.62 -33.60 -47.39
CA ARG A 276 -49.94 -34.24 -47.29
C ARG A 276 -50.46 -34.72 -48.65
N PRO A 277 -51.43 -35.66 -48.65
CA PRO A 277 -52.24 -35.97 -49.83
C PRO A 277 -53.42 -35.00 -50.00
N GLU A 278 -53.85 -34.72 -51.24
CA GLU A 278 -55.28 -34.62 -51.62
C GLU A 278 -55.47 -34.49 -53.15
N ILE A 279 -56.60 -35.01 -53.67
CA ILE A 279 -57.24 -34.83 -55.02
C ILE A 279 -56.38 -35.11 -56.29
N VAL A 280 -56.90 -35.66 -57.40
CA VAL A 280 -58.27 -36.06 -57.80
C VAL A 280 -58.29 -37.53 -58.22
#